data_AF-A0A2D5IYA2-F1
#
_entry.id   AF-A0A2D5IYA2-F1
#
_cell.length_a   1.000
_cell.length_b   1.000
_cell.length_c   1.000
_cell.angle_alpha   90.00
_cell.angle_beta   90.00
_cell.angle_gamma   90.00
#
_symmetry.space_group_name_H-M   'P 1'
#
loop_
_entity.id
_entity.type
_entity.pdbx_description
1 polymer ?
#
loop_
_entity_poly.entity_id
_entity_poly.type
_entity_poly.pdbx_seq_one_letter_code
_entity_poly.pdbx_strand_id
1 'polypeptide(L)'
;MTKPLRNLLLSAALIAVPATGFALAEIYMSPPVSHEAAATGLGDLSAYSDIVRDTRNIAARGDLVAAERRIADLETLWDDSESTLRAADRAAWTSVDDAADAAFAALRGHTPDPVKVEATLVNLQDILAHPVAATANGPLRYVEGIAVTDDTGHALPCEDLVGQLRTELGAAAPSAAVADLQSKALERCNADDDARADAFAAQALAQLRG
;
A
#
# COMPACT_ATOMS: atom_id res chain seq x y z
N MET A 1 -72.46 -37.17 -23.35
CA MET A 1 -71.19 -37.93 -23.31
C MET A 1 -70.05 -36.97 -23.66
N THR A 2 -69.17 -36.74 -22.69
CA THR A 2 -67.82 -36.17 -22.78
C THR A 2 -66.98 -36.87 -23.86
N LYS A 3 -65.99 -36.32 -24.58
CA LYS A 3 -65.19 -35.08 -24.63
C LYS A 3 -64.60 -35.03 -26.07
N PRO A 4 -64.14 -33.88 -26.59
CA PRO A 4 -62.86 -33.94 -27.30
C PRO A 4 -61.82 -32.99 -26.72
N LEU A 5 -60.60 -33.50 -26.74
CA LEU A 5 -59.35 -32.89 -26.36
C LEU A 5 -59.16 -31.52 -27.04
N ARG A 6 -59.06 -30.45 -26.25
CA ARG A 6 -58.66 -29.13 -26.76
C ARG A 6 -58.00 -28.23 -25.72
N ASN A 7 -57.21 -28.81 -24.81
CA ASN A 7 -56.59 -28.07 -23.70
C ASN A 7 -55.07 -28.28 -23.53
N LEU A 8 -54.34 -28.70 -24.58
CA LEU A 8 -52.89 -28.95 -24.47
C LEU A 8 -51.98 -27.98 -25.25
N LEU A 9 -52.49 -26.84 -25.74
CA LEU A 9 -51.67 -25.84 -26.46
C LEU A 9 -51.65 -24.45 -25.81
N LEU A 10 -52.13 -24.30 -24.57
CA LEU A 10 -52.17 -23.01 -23.86
C LEU A 10 -51.10 -22.85 -22.77
N SER A 11 -50.16 -23.79 -22.63
CA SER A 11 -49.18 -23.79 -21.53
C SER A 11 -47.71 -23.58 -21.94
N ALA A 12 -47.42 -23.27 -23.21
CA ALA A 12 -46.03 -22.98 -23.64
C ALA A 12 -45.74 -21.49 -23.91
N ALA A 13 -46.74 -20.61 -23.88
CA ALA A 13 -46.56 -19.19 -24.21
C ALA A 13 -46.43 -18.26 -22.99
N LEU A 14 -46.48 -18.79 -21.75
CA LEU A 14 -46.55 -17.97 -20.53
C LEU A 14 -45.31 -18.08 -19.60
N ILE A 15 -44.16 -18.56 -20.08
CA ILE A 15 -42.92 -18.64 -19.28
C ILE A 15 -41.68 -18.38 -20.16
N ALA A 16 -41.71 -17.39 -21.06
CA ALA A 16 -40.53 -17.01 -21.85
C ALA A 16 -40.26 -15.50 -21.89
N VAL A 17 -41.09 -14.68 -21.26
CA VAL A 17 -40.98 -13.21 -21.29
C VAL A 17 -40.50 -12.59 -19.96
N PRO A 18 -40.77 -13.13 -18.75
CA PRO A 18 -40.35 -12.44 -17.53
C PRO A 18 -38.83 -12.55 -17.24
N ALA A 19 -38.17 -13.63 -17.65
CA ALA A 19 -36.79 -13.90 -17.24
C ALA A 19 -35.72 -13.19 -18.09
N THR A 20 -36.02 -12.89 -19.36
CA THR A 20 -35.10 -12.16 -20.26
C THR A 20 -35.20 -10.64 -20.12
N GLY A 21 -36.38 -10.12 -19.74
CA GLY A 21 -36.58 -8.69 -19.48
C GLY A 21 -35.90 -8.21 -18.19
N PHE A 22 -35.88 -9.03 -17.14
CA PHE A 22 -35.27 -8.67 -15.86
C PHE A 22 -33.72 -8.63 -15.94
N ALA A 23 -33.10 -9.54 -16.71
CA ALA A 23 -31.64 -9.57 -16.88
C ALA A 23 -31.10 -8.40 -17.72
N LEU A 24 -31.90 -7.87 -18.67
CA LEU A 24 -31.49 -6.73 -19.50
C LEU A 24 -31.66 -5.38 -18.77
N ALA A 25 -32.61 -5.27 -17.85
CA ALA A 25 -32.81 -4.07 -17.05
C ALA A 25 -31.68 -3.84 -16.03
N GLU A 26 -31.11 -4.90 -15.43
CA GLU A 26 -29.99 -4.75 -14.48
C GLU A 26 -28.68 -4.32 -15.16
N ILE A 27 -28.44 -4.73 -16.41
CA ILE A 27 -27.26 -4.30 -17.17
C ILE A 27 -27.35 -2.81 -17.57
N TYR A 28 -28.57 -2.29 -17.76
CA TYR A 28 -28.79 -0.89 -18.15
C TYR A 28 -28.89 0.09 -16.97
N MET A 29 -29.08 -0.41 -15.74
CA MET A 29 -29.19 0.39 -14.51
C MET A 29 -27.99 0.26 -13.56
N SER A 30 -27.03 -0.62 -13.86
CA SER A 30 -25.78 -0.67 -13.13
C SER A 30 -24.91 0.52 -13.57
N PRO A 31 -24.57 1.48 -12.68
CA PRO A 31 -23.52 2.43 -13.00
C PRO A 31 -22.24 1.63 -13.33
N PRO A 32 -21.37 2.11 -14.24
CA PRO A 32 -20.07 1.49 -14.37
C PRO A 32 -19.46 1.46 -12.98
N VAL A 33 -19.06 0.27 -12.51
CA VAL A 33 -18.13 0.16 -11.41
C VAL A 33 -16.87 0.80 -11.95
N SER A 34 -16.71 2.09 -11.69
CA SER A 34 -15.42 2.75 -11.77
C SER A 34 -14.53 1.92 -10.86
N HIS A 35 -13.70 1.08 -11.46
CA HIS A 35 -12.44 0.76 -10.82
C HIS A 35 -11.71 2.10 -10.82
N GLU A 36 -11.89 2.87 -9.75
CA GLU A 36 -10.93 3.90 -9.41
C GLU A 36 -9.58 3.19 -9.50
N ALA A 37 -8.81 3.54 -10.53
CA ALA A 37 -7.41 3.18 -10.56
C ALA A 37 -6.87 3.58 -9.19
N ALA A 38 -6.28 2.63 -8.46
CA ALA A 38 -5.57 2.94 -7.23
C ALA A 38 -4.75 4.19 -7.51
N ALA A 39 -5.01 5.26 -6.75
CA ALA A 39 -4.25 6.49 -6.91
C ALA A 39 -2.78 6.12 -6.81
N THR A 40 -2.00 6.39 -7.85
CA THR A 40 -0.55 6.21 -7.79
C THR A 40 0.01 7.26 -6.82
N GLY A 41 0.16 6.87 -5.55
CA GLY A 41 0.68 7.70 -4.46
C GLY A 41 -0.37 8.58 -3.76
N LEU A 42 0.12 9.49 -2.92
CA LEU A 42 -0.69 10.34 -2.03
C LEU A 42 -1.46 11.49 -2.71
N GLY A 43 -1.36 11.65 -4.03
CA GLY A 43 -1.96 12.75 -4.76
C GLY A 43 -1.18 14.07 -4.63
N ASP A 44 -1.89 15.19 -4.53
CA ASP A 44 -1.28 16.53 -4.47
C ASP A 44 -0.81 16.87 -3.05
N LEU A 45 0.51 16.98 -2.89
CA LEU A 45 1.17 17.33 -1.62
C LEU A 45 1.68 18.79 -1.56
N SER A 46 1.29 19.64 -2.51
CA SER A 46 1.83 21.01 -2.64
C SER A 46 1.61 21.87 -1.38
N ALA A 47 0.42 21.80 -0.77
CA ALA A 47 0.11 22.56 0.45
C ALA A 47 1.03 22.17 1.64
N TYR A 48 1.30 20.89 1.82
CA TYR A 48 2.22 20.39 2.85
C TYR A 48 3.65 20.87 2.58
N SER A 49 4.09 20.72 1.33
CA SER A 49 5.40 21.15 0.85
C SER A 49 5.64 22.65 1.06
N ASP A 50 4.62 23.49 0.82
CA ASP A 50 4.69 24.93 1.05
C ASP A 50 4.84 25.28 2.54
N ILE A 51 4.10 24.61 3.44
CA ILE A 51 4.23 24.82 4.89
C ILE A 51 5.64 24.43 5.38
N VAL A 52 6.19 23.31 4.89
CA VAL A 52 7.55 22.87 5.24
C VAL A 52 8.59 23.87 4.74
N ARG A 53 8.48 24.35 3.50
CA ARG A 53 9.36 25.39 2.95
C ARG A 53 9.30 26.68 3.76
N ASP A 54 8.10 27.11 4.16
CA ASP A 54 7.93 28.29 5.01
C ASP A 54 8.60 28.10 6.37
N THR A 55 8.40 26.92 6.99
CA THR A 55 9.02 26.56 8.27
C THR A 55 10.55 26.64 8.18
N ARG A 56 11.14 26.08 7.11
CA ARG A 56 12.58 26.17 6.85
C ARG A 56 13.06 27.60 6.71
N ASN A 57 12.37 28.40 5.92
CA ASN A 57 12.72 29.81 5.73
C ASN A 57 12.69 30.59 7.05
N ILE A 58 11.74 30.27 7.94
CA ILE A 58 11.65 30.87 9.28
C ILE A 58 12.82 30.40 10.16
N ALA A 59 13.07 29.10 10.23
CA ALA A 59 14.16 28.51 11.01
C ALA A 59 15.55 29.02 10.57
N ALA A 60 15.77 29.17 9.25
CA ALA A 60 17.01 29.71 8.69
C ALA A 60 17.30 31.17 9.10
N ARG A 61 16.29 31.93 9.54
CA ARG A 61 16.46 33.27 10.14
C ARG A 61 16.74 33.25 11.63
N GLY A 62 16.80 32.07 12.25
CA GLY A 62 17.02 31.86 13.68
C GLY A 62 15.75 31.93 14.54
N ASP A 63 14.57 32.05 13.95
CA ASP A 63 13.30 32.15 14.69
C ASP A 63 12.65 30.78 14.87
N LEU A 64 13.21 29.96 15.77
CA LEU A 64 12.73 28.60 15.99
C LEU A 64 11.34 28.55 16.64
N VAL A 65 10.94 29.59 17.37
CA VAL A 65 9.60 29.70 17.97
C VAL A 65 8.55 29.94 16.88
N ALA A 66 8.83 30.81 15.91
CA ALA A 66 7.92 30.98 14.78
C ALA A 66 7.92 29.74 13.86
N ALA A 67 9.05 29.04 13.71
CA ALA A 67 9.11 27.78 12.97
C ALA A 67 8.25 26.70 13.63
N GLU A 68 8.31 26.56 14.96
CA GLU A 68 7.46 25.64 15.73
C GLU A 68 5.96 25.96 15.54
N ARG A 69 5.58 27.24 15.48
CA ARG A 69 4.20 27.62 15.17
C ARG A 69 3.79 27.22 13.75
N ARG A 70 4.66 27.42 12.76
CA ARG A 70 4.36 27.09 11.37
C ARG A 70 4.29 25.58 11.13
N ILE A 71 5.12 24.79 11.83
CA ILE A 71 5.06 23.33 11.70
C ILE A 71 3.80 22.74 12.36
N ALA A 72 3.15 23.44 13.32
CA ALA A 72 1.85 23.04 13.84
C ALA A 72 0.71 23.18 12.81
N ASP A 73 0.83 24.11 11.85
CA ASP A 73 -0.11 24.20 10.72
C ASP A 73 0.01 22.95 9.83
N LEU A 74 1.22 22.39 9.69
CA LEU A 74 1.44 21.14 8.95
C LEU A 74 0.75 19.97 9.66
N GLU A 75 0.96 19.84 10.97
CA GLU A 75 0.33 18.79 11.80
C GLU A 75 -1.19 18.81 11.64
N THR A 76 -1.81 20.00 11.74
CA THR A 76 -3.26 20.14 11.56
C THR A 76 -3.72 19.66 10.19
N LEU A 77 -3.04 20.09 9.12
CA LEU A 77 -3.41 19.71 7.75
C LEU A 77 -3.20 18.21 7.48
N TRP A 78 -2.13 17.64 8.04
CA TRP A 78 -1.80 16.22 7.93
C TRP A 78 -2.83 15.35 8.64
N ASP A 79 -3.17 15.69 9.88
CA ASP A 79 -4.19 15.00 10.69
C ASP A 79 -5.57 15.05 10.02
N ASP A 80 -5.98 16.23 9.53
CA ASP A 80 -7.25 16.41 8.81
C ASP A 80 -7.34 15.51 7.56
N SER A 81 -6.19 15.16 6.98
CA SER A 81 -6.10 14.38 5.74
C SER A 81 -5.72 12.91 5.97
N GLU A 82 -5.42 12.50 7.21
CA GLU A 82 -4.84 11.18 7.56
C GLU A 82 -5.63 10.04 6.91
N SER A 83 -6.94 10.01 7.15
CA SER A 83 -7.80 8.92 6.67
C SER A 83 -7.80 8.78 5.15
N THR A 84 -7.69 9.89 4.42
CA THR A 84 -7.69 9.89 2.94
C THR A 84 -6.32 9.51 2.41
N LEU A 85 -5.25 10.12 2.93
CA LEU A 85 -3.88 9.85 2.51
C LEU A 85 -3.46 8.41 2.79
N ARG A 86 -3.76 7.91 4.00
CA ARG A 86 -3.45 6.54 4.41
C ARG A 86 -4.24 5.49 3.64
N ALA A 87 -5.45 5.82 3.18
CA ALA A 87 -6.24 4.96 2.31
C ALA A 87 -5.73 4.96 0.87
N ALA A 88 -5.17 6.08 0.40
CA ALA A 88 -4.60 6.22 -0.95
C ALA A 88 -3.31 5.41 -1.10
N ASP A 89 -2.35 5.59 -0.19
CA ASP A 89 -1.08 4.86 -0.18
C ASP A 89 -0.51 4.79 1.23
N ARG A 90 -0.63 3.64 1.89
CA ARG A 90 -0.18 3.45 3.26
C ARG A 90 1.33 3.54 3.41
N ALA A 91 2.10 3.02 2.46
CA ALA A 91 3.55 3.01 2.53
C ALA A 91 4.10 4.44 2.37
N ALA A 92 3.59 5.16 1.37
CA ALA A 92 3.96 6.55 1.15
C ALA A 92 3.49 7.46 2.30
N TRP A 93 2.29 7.22 2.84
CA TRP A 93 1.80 7.91 4.03
C TRP A 93 2.74 7.71 5.21
N THR A 94 3.13 6.47 5.52
CA THR A 94 4.03 6.15 6.64
C THR A 94 5.39 6.85 6.50
N SER A 95 5.95 6.87 5.29
CA SER A 95 7.22 7.55 5.00
C SER A 95 7.16 9.06 5.33
N VAL A 96 6.08 9.72 4.92
CA VAL A 96 5.89 11.15 5.20
C VAL A 96 5.58 11.39 6.68
N ASP A 97 4.79 10.51 7.31
CA ASP A 97 4.43 10.55 8.73
C ASP A 97 5.68 10.48 9.63
N ASP A 98 6.55 9.50 9.42
CA ASP A 98 7.81 9.35 10.15
C ASP A 98 8.72 10.58 9.99
N ALA A 99 8.79 11.15 8.78
CA ALA A 99 9.57 12.35 8.51
C ALA A 99 8.97 13.61 9.18
N ALA A 100 7.64 13.70 9.23
CA ALA A 100 6.93 14.79 9.89
C ALA A 100 7.14 14.72 11.41
N ASP A 101 7.01 13.54 12.00
CA ASP A 101 7.29 13.28 13.42
C ASP A 101 8.72 13.66 13.81
N ALA A 102 9.71 13.32 12.98
CA ALA A 102 11.09 13.72 13.21
C ALA A 102 11.26 15.25 13.22
N ALA A 103 10.59 15.97 12.32
CA ALA A 103 10.62 17.44 12.26
C ALA A 103 9.89 18.08 13.45
N PHE A 104 8.71 17.56 13.83
CA PHE A 104 7.98 17.99 15.02
C PHE A 104 8.83 17.82 16.27
N ALA A 105 9.45 16.65 16.44
CA ALA A 105 10.32 16.36 17.59
C ALA A 105 11.55 17.26 17.64
N ALA A 106 12.15 17.61 16.48
CA ALA A 106 13.29 18.52 16.42
C ALA A 106 12.92 19.95 16.86
N LEU A 107 11.76 20.46 16.42
CA LEU A 107 11.29 21.81 16.73
C LEU A 107 10.71 21.95 18.14
N ARG A 108 10.04 20.93 18.68
CA ARG A 108 9.42 20.93 20.01
C ARG A 108 10.36 20.52 21.14
N GLY A 109 11.61 20.22 20.83
CA GLY A 109 12.62 19.93 21.86
C GLY A 109 12.80 21.13 22.81
N HIS A 110 13.09 20.89 24.09
CA HIS A 110 13.24 21.99 25.07
C HIS A 110 14.30 23.03 24.64
N THR A 111 15.35 22.59 23.95
CA THR A 111 16.32 23.47 23.30
C THR A 111 16.52 22.94 21.87
N PRO A 112 15.72 23.42 20.90
CA PRO A 112 15.80 22.95 19.52
C PRO A 112 17.19 23.23 18.95
N ASP A 113 17.83 22.19 18.41
CA ASP A 113 19.12 22.32 17.73
C ASP A 113 18.87 22.82 16.29
N PRO A 114 19.35 24.01 15.91
CA PRO A 114 19.12 24.57 14.57
C PRO A 114 19.62 23.66 13.44
N VAL A 115 20.72 22.92 13.66
CA VAL A 115 21.31 22.03 12.65
C VAL A 115 20.40 20.82 12.46
N LYS A 116 19.92 20.24 13.58
CA LYS A 116 18.99 19.12 13.54
C LYS A 116 17.65 19.52 12.91
N VAL A 117 17.11 20.68 13.28
CA VAL A 117 15.87 21.23 12.73
C VAL A 117 15.96 21.36 11.21
N GLU A 118 17.01 22.00 10.69
CA GLU A 118 17.19 22.14 9.24
C GLU A 118 17.32 20.77 8.55
N ALA A 119 18.10 19.85 9.13
CA ALA A 119 18.26 18.50 8.57
C ALA A 119 16.92 17.74 8.49
N THR A 120 16.10 17.78 9.54
CA THR A 120 14.77 17.12 9.54
C THR A 120 13.79 17.77 8.58
N LEU A 121 13.81 19.10 8.46
CA LEU A 121 12.92 19.81 7.53
C LEU A 121 13.33 19.62 6.07
N VAL A 122 14.63 19.53 5.77
CA VAL A 122 15.14 19.13 4.43
C VAL A 122 14.66 17.73 4.10
N ASN A 123 14.85 16.77 5.02
CA ASN A 123 14.41 15.40 4.82
C ASN A 123 12.91 15.31 4.56
N LEU A 124 12.09 15.98 5.38
CA LEU A 124 10.64 16.04 5.18
C LEU A 124 10.27 16.69 3.83
N GLN A 125 10.97 17.75 3.42
CA GLN A 125 10.75 18.38 2.13
C GLN A 125 11.02 17.42 0.96
N ASP A 126 12.09 16.63 1.06
CA ASP A 126 12.49 15.66 0.06
C ASP A 126 11.50 14.48 -0.01
N ILE A 127 11.04 13.98 1.14
CA ILE A 127 10.00 12.95 1.25
C ILE A 127 8.65 13.46 0.76
N LEU A 128 8.26 14.71 0.99
CA LEU A 128 7.03 15.25 0.40
C LEU A 128 7.10 15.35 -1.13
N ALA A 129 8.28 15.60 -1.70
CA ALA A 129 8.49 15.59 -3.15
C ALA A 129 8.51 14.17 -3.73
N HIS A 130 8.94 13.20 -2.93
CA HIS A 130 9.04 11.79 -3.29
C HIS A 130 8.52 10.96 -2.11
N PRO A 131 7.17 10.86 -1.95
CA PRO A 131 6.56 10.25 -0.77
C PRO A 131 6.68 8.73 -0.76
N VAL A 132 7.00 8.15 -1.92
CA VAL A 132 7.64 6.84 -2.02
C VAL A 132 9.10 7.00 -1.63
N ALA A 133 9.63 6.18 -0.73
CA ALA A 133 11.01 6.30 -0.27
C ALA A 133 11.96 6.57 -1.46
N ALA A 134 12.61 7.74 -1.46
CA ALA A 134 13.71 8.02 -2.36
C ALA A 134 14.85 7.06 -1.99
N THR A 135 14.89 5.90 -2.64
CA THR A 135 15.94 4.88 -2.59
C THR A 135 16.38 4.49 -1.17
N ALA A 136 15.94 3.33 -0.68
CA ALA A 136 16.81 2.62 0.25
C ALA A 136 18.16 2.43 -0.48
N ASN A 137 19.25 2.98 0.06
CA ASN A 137 20.59 2.79 -0.51
C ASN A 137 21.11 1.36 -0.28
N GLY A 138 20.21 0.39 -0.17
CA GLY A 138 20.52 -1.03 -0.03
C GLY A 138 20.84 -1.61 -1.40
N PRO A 139 21.93 -2.39 -1.55
CA PRO A 139 22.12 -3.15 -2.79
C PRO A 139 20.94 -4.10 -2.97
N LEU A 140 20.50 -4.31 -4.22
CA LEU A 140 19.55 -5.37 -4.57
C LEU A 140 20.01 -6.68 -3.93
N ARG A 141 19.18 -7.24 -3.04
CA ARG A 141 19.51 -8.47 -2.34
C ARG A 141 18.85 -9.63 -3.09
N TYR A 142 19.65 -10.66 -3.29
CA TYR A 142 19.22 -11.92 -3.87
C TYR A 142 19.48 -13.05 -2.89
N VAL A 143 18.57 -14.01 -2.87
CA VAL A 143 18.74 -15.29 -2.18
C VAL A 143 18.59 -16.37 -3.22
N GLU A 144 19.67 -17.13 -3.47
CA GLU A 144 19.70 -18.18 -4.49
C GLU A 144 19.22 -17.71 -5.88
N GLY A 145 19.58 -16.48 -6.26
CA GLY A 145 19.20 -15.86 -7.54
C GLY A 145 17.79 -15.27 -7.60
N ILE A 146 17.03 -15.31 -6.52
CA ILE A 146 15.69 -14.71 -6.41
C ILE A 146 15.81 -13.37 -5.70
N ALA A 147 15.26 -12.31 -6.29
CA ALA A 147 15.22 -10.99 -5.67
C ALA A 147 14.34 -11.03 -4.42
N VAL A 148 14.88 -10.58 -3.29
CA VAL A 148 14.17 -10.43 -2.00
C VAL A 148 14.04 -8.96 -1.60
N THR A 149 14.40 -8.06 -2.51
CA THR A 149 14.19 -6.63 -2.37
C THR A 149 13.66 -6.06 -3.68
N ASP A 150 12.90 -4.97 -3.60
CA ASP A 150 12.49 -4.19 -4.76
C ASP A 150 13.66 -3.45 -5.43
N ASP A 151 13.37 -2.72 -6.50
CA ASP A 151 14.34 -1.89 -7.23
C ASP A 151 14.93 -0.75 -6.39
N THR A 152 14.32 -0.47 -5.25
CA THR A 152 14.78 0.49 -4.25
C THR A 152 15.58 -0.14 -3.12
N GLY A 153 15.75 -1.47 -3.07
CA GLY A 153 16.52 -2.15 -2.02
C GLY A 153 15.76 -2.42 -0.72
N HIS A 154 14.46 -2.13 -0.67
CA HIS A 154 13.58 -2.49 0.44
C HIS A 154 13.15 -3.97 0.32
N ALA A 155 12.91 -4.67 1.43
CA ALA A 155 12.39 -6.05 1.37
C ALA A 155 11.05 -6.08 0.61
N LEU A 156 10.77 -7.16 -0.11
CA LEU A 156 9.47 -7.28 -0.76
C LEU A 156 8.41 -7.49 0.33
N PRO A 157 7.15 -7.08 0.11
CA PRO A 157 6.07 -7.46 1.00
C PRO A 157 5.98 -8.99 1.09
N CYS A 158 5.91 -9.53 2.31
CA CYS A 158 6.02 -10.97 2.50
C CYS A 158 4.94 -11.78 1.74
N GLU A 159 3.77 -11.19 1.48
CA GLU A 159 2.71 -11.79 0.68
C GLU A 159 3.10 -12.09 -0.77
N ASP A 160 4.05 -11.35 -1.33
CA ASP A 160 4.46 -11.51 -2.72
C ASP A 160 5.27 -12.79 -2.92
N LEU A 161 6.38 -12.94 -2.18
CA LEU A 161 7.23 -14.12 -2.30
C LEU A 161 6.59 -15.37 -1.69
N VAL A 162 5.85 -15.24 -0.58
CA VAL A 162 5.08 -16.36 -0.01
C VAL A 162 3.93 -16.76 -0.95
N GLY A 163 3.29 -15.80 -1.61
CA GLY A 163 2.26 -16.03 -2.63
C GLY A 163 2.81 -16.74 -3.88
N GLN A 164 3.99 -16.32 -4.35
CA GLN A 164 4.71 -17.00 -5.43
C GLN A 164 5.07 -18.44 -5.05
N LEU A 165 5.63 -18.66 -3.84
CA LEU A 165 5.93 -20.00 -3.33
C LEU A 165 4.70 -20.90 -3.31
N ARG A 166 3.57 -20.39 -2.81
CA ARG A 166 2.30 -21.13 -2.80
C ARG A 166 1.82 -21.45 -4.21
N THR A 167 1.97 -20.51 -5.14
CA THR A 167 1.57 -20.69 -6.55
C THR A 167 2.41 -21.77 -7.22
N GLU A 168 3.73 -21.77 -7.02
CA GLU A 168 4.62 -22.80 -7.59
C GLU A 168 4.42 -24.18 -6.96
N LEU A 169 4.14 -24.25 -5.65
CA LEU A 169 3.78 -25.51 -5.00
C LEU A 169 2.48 -26.11 -5.56
N GLY A 170 1.52 -25.25 -5.90
CA GLY A 170 0.21 -25.68 -6.37
C GLY A 170 -0.45 -26.66 -5.40
N ALA A 171 -0.95 -27.78 -5.92
CA ALA A 171 -1.53 -28.87 -5.10
C ALA A 171 -0.52 -29.97 -4.74
N ALA A 172 0.74 -29.84 -5.14
CA ALA A 172 1.75 -30.86 -4.88
C ALA A 172 2.20 -30.83 -3.42
N ALA A 173 2.46 -32.00 -2.85
CA ALA A 173 3.04 -32.09 -1.51
C ALA A 173 4.51 -31.64 -1.57
N PRO A 174 4.91 -30.59 -0.82
CA PRO A 174 6.30 -30.16 -0.76
C PRO A 174 7.20 -31.21 -0.13
N SER A 175 8.50 -31.12 -0.42
CA SER A 175 9.51 -31.82 0.39
C SER A 175 9.47 -31.31 1.84
N ALA A 176 9.97 -32.11 2.79
CA ALA A 176 10.02 -31.70 4.19
C ALA A 176 10.81 -30.38 4.39
N ALA A 177 11.86 -30.17 3.60
CA ALA A 177 12.66 -28.95 3.63
C ALA A 177 11.87 -27.72 3.13
N VAL A 178 11.13 -27.86 2.03
CA VAL A 178 10.30 -26.77 1.49
C VAL A 178 9.13 -26.46 2.44
N ALA A 179 8.53 -27.47 3.08
CA ALA A 179 7.46 -27.28 4.07
C ALA A 179 7.93 -26.54 5.33
N ASP A 180 9.13 -26.83 5.81
CA ASP A 180 9.75 -26.14 6.96
C ASP A 180 10.05 -24.67 6.62
N LEU A 181 10.63 -24.42 5.44
CA LEU A 181 10.88 -23.06 4.96
C LEU A 181 9.59 -22.26 4.76
N GLN A 182 8.55 -22.86 4.19
CA GLN A 182 7.24 -22.23 4.05
C GLN A 182 6.66 -21.85 5.41
N SER A 183 6.77 -22.74 6.40
CA SER A 183 6.26 -22.50 7.76
C SER A 183 7.01 -21.34 8.43
N LYS A 184 8.34 -21.29 8.29
CA LYS A 184 9.17 -20.19 8.78
C LYS A 184 8.87 -18.88 8.07
N ALA A 185 8.66 -18.90 6.76
CA ALA A 185 8.28 -17.71 6.00
C ALA A 185 6.96 -17.12 6.50
N LEU A 186 5.95 -17.98 6.71
CA LEU A 186 4.65 -17.57 7.26
C LEU A 186 4.76 -17.05 8.70
N GLU A 187 5.59 -17.67 9.55
CA GLU A 187 5.82 -17.20 10.91
C GLU A 187 6.44 -15.79 10.92
N ARG A 188 7.44 -15.53 10.08
CA ARG A 188 8.07 -14.20 9.98
C ARG A 188 7.14 -13.17 9.34
N CYS A 189 6.37 -13.56 8.34
CA CYS A 189 5.37 -12.70 7.69
C CYS A 189 4.28 -12.28 8.69
N ASN A 190 3.76 -13.22 9.51
CA ASN A 190 2.83 -12.90 10.59
C ASN A 190 3.44 -11.99 11.68
N ALA A 191 4.77 -11.97 11.80
CA ALA A 191 5.51 -11.13 12.73
C ALA A 191 5.97 -9.80 12.10
N ASP A 192 5.51 -9.47 10.89
CA ASP A 192 5.87 -8.26 10.15
C ASP A 192 7.39 -8.14 9.89
N ASP A 193 8.07 -9.28 9.76
CA ASP A 193 9.49 -9.34 9.38
C ASP A 193 9.64 -9.86 7.95
N ASP A 194 9.33 -8.96 7.01
CA ASP A 194 9.39 -9.20 5.56
C ASP A 194 10.77 -9.70 5.13
N ALA A 195 11.84 -9.07 5.63
CA ALA A 195 13.20 -9.40 5.22
C ALA A 195 13.58 -10.85 5.52
N ARG A 196 13.11 -11.43 6.64
CA ARG A 196 13.34 -12.86 6.92
C ARG A 196 12.29 -13.74 6.27
N ALA A 197 11.04 -13.28 6.14
CA ALA A 197 10.00 -14.03 5.44
C ALA A 197 10.40 -14.31 4.00
N ASP A 198 10.84 -13.28 3.28
CA ASP A 198 11.31 -13.33 1.90
C ASP A 198 12.53 -14.22 1.73
N ALA A 199 13.48 -14.14 2.67
CA ALA A 199 14.67 -14.99 2.61
C ALA A 199 14.30 -16.49 2.69
N PHE A 200 13.33 -16.87 3.54
CA PHE A 200 12.86 -18.25 3.62
C PHE A 200 12.02 -18.65 2.40
N ALA A 201 11.15 -17.76 1.91
CA ALA A 201 10.35 -18.02 0.72
C ALA A 201 11.23 -18.19 -0.54
N ALA A 202 12.26 -17.35 -0.71
CA ALA A 202 13.22 -17.46 -1.79
C ALA A 202 14.04 -18.76 -1.73
N GLN A 203 14.50 -19.18 -0.54
CA GLN A 203 15.17 -20.49 -0.39
C GLN A 203 14.26 -21.65 -0.79
N ALA A 204 12.97 -21.58 -0.45
CA ALA A 204 12.00 -22.60 -0.81
C ALA A 204 11.74 -22.63 -2.32
N LEU A 205 11.55 -21.46 -2.94
CA LEU A 205 11.39 -21.32 -4.39
C LEU A 205 12.63 -21.83 -5.16
N ALA A 206 13.83 -21.53 -4.69
CA ALA A 206 15.06 -22.02 -5.31
C ALA A 206 15.12 -23.56 -5.29
N GLN A 207 14.73 -24.20 -4.19
CA GLN A 207 14.65 -25.67 -4.11
C GLN A 207 13.60 -26.27 -5.06
N LEU A 208 12.52 -25.54 -5.37
CA LEU A 208 11.52 -25.99 -6.35
C LEU A 208 12.02 -25.86 -7.79
N ARG A 209 12.86 -24.86 -8.06
CA ARG A 209 13.33 -24.52 -9.41
C ARG A 209 14.57 -25.30 -9.86
N GLY A 210 15.35 -25.84 -8.91
CA GLY A 210 16.44 -26.80 -9.18
C GLY A 210 17.80 -26.15 -9.43
#